data_AF-A0A7V9QKA6-F1
#
_entry.id   AF-A0A7V9QKA6-F1
#
_cell.length_a   1.000
_cell.length_b   1.000
_cell.length_c   1.000
_cell.angle_alpha   90.00
_cell.angle_beta   90.00
_cell.angle_gamma   90.00
#
_symmetry.space_group_name_H-M   'P 1'
#
loop_
_entity.id
_entity.type
_entity.pdbx_description
1 polymer ?
#
loop_
_entity_poly.entity_id
_entity_poly.type
_entity_poly.pdbx_seq_one_letter_code
_entity_poly.pdbx_strand_id
1 'polypeptide(L)'
;MPSIVRSIIAIVAGYASMAAVVIALTVLVKRKAPEWMGTVGKPNTTYIYANLFYSFGAAMIGGFVAALMAPRAPLAHACALAGIVFVLAVVSALQAGNKQPRWYQVALAVIGPLGTIFGGMVQTLG
;
A
#
# COMPACT_ATOMS: atom_id res chain seq x y z
N MET A 1 13.75 21.48 14.40
CA MET A 1 14.01 20.51 13.31
C MET A 1 13.78 21.19 11.97
N PRO A 2 14.62 20.98 10.95
CA PRO A 2 14.39 21.49 9.60
C PRO A 2 13.05 20.95 9.06
N SER A 3 12.30 21.76 8.31
CA SER A 3 11.00 21.38 7.72
C SER A 3 11.07 20.11 6.86
N ILE A 4 12.18 19.93 6.14
CA ILE A 4 12.47 18.75 5.31
C ILE A 4 12.52 17.46 6.11
N VAL A 5 13.16 17.46 7.28
CA VAL A 5 13.28 16.25 8.12
C VAL A 5 11.89 15.80 8.57
N ARG A 6 11.03 16.75 8.92
CA ARG A 6 9.65 16.46 9.31
C ARG A 6 8.81 15.93 8.15
N SER A 7 9.01 16.43 6.94
CA SER A 7 8.39 15.90 5.72
C SER A 7 8.82 14.46 5.42
N ILE A 8 10.12 14.16 5.52
CA ILE A 8 10.63 12.80 5.31
C ILE A 8 10.04 11.84 6.36
N ILE A 9 10.03 12.24 7.63
CA ILE A 9 9.45 11.44 8.72
C ILE A 9 7.96 11.16 8.46
N ALA A 10 7.20 12.13 7.97
CA ALA A 10 5.78 11.94 7.64
C ALA A 10 5.57 10.87 6.55
N ILE A 11 6.38 10.91 5.49
CA ILE A 11 6.30 9.91 4.40
C ILE A 11 6.72 8.52 4.91
N VAL A 12 7.82 8.45 5.68
CA VAL A 12 8.32 7.20 6.26
C VAL A 12 7.31 6.61 7.23
N ALA A 13 6.67 7.42 8.08
CA ALA A 13 5.65 6.97 9.00
C ALA A 13 4.41 6.42 8.28
N GLY A 14 3.97 7.09 7.19
CA GLY A 14 2.87 6.60 6.35
C GLY A 14 3.20 5.30 5.62
N TYR A 15 4.43 5.15 5.12
CA TYR A 15 4.86 3.88 4.53
C TYR A 15 4.96 2.76 5.59
N ALA A 16 5.53 3.07 6.76
CA ALA A 16 5.67 2.11 7.85
C ALA A 16 4.32 1.63 8.39
N SER A 17 3.32 2.51 8.51
CA SER A 17 1.97 2.12 8.92
C SER A 17 1.30 1.23 7.86
N MET A 18 1.41 1.58 6.58
CA MET A 18 0.94 0.73 5.49
C MET A 18 1.59 -0.65 5.54
N ALA A 19 2.92 -0.71 5.66
CA ALA A 19 3.67 -1.96 5.71
C ALA A 19 3.28 -2.82 6.92
N ALA A 20 3.14 -2.20 8.10
CA ALA A 20 2.69 -2.89 9.31
C ALA A 20 1.31 -3.51 9.13
N VAL A 21 0.36 -2.78 8.52
CA VAL A 21 -0.99 -3.29 8.23
C VAL A 21 -0.93 -4.45 7.25
N VAL A 22 -0.20 -4.33 6.13
CA VAL A 22 -0.04 -5.41 5.15
C VAL A 22 0.59 -6.65 5.78
N ILE A 23 1.63 -6.50 6.59
CA ILE A 23 2.30 -7.61 7.27
C ILE A 23 1.35 -8.28 8.27
N ALA A 24 0.66 -7.50 9.11
CA ALA A 24 -0.28 -8.02 10.09
C ALA A 24 -1.41 -8.83 9.41
N LEU A 25 -1.97 -8.30 8.32
CA LEU A 25 -2.99 -8.99 7.52
C LEU A 25 -2.43 -10.25 6.87
N THR A 26 -1.23 -10.19 6.30
CA THR A 26 -0.59 -11.36 5.67
C THR A 26 -0.37 -12.47 6.69
N VAL A 27 0.12 -12.13 7.89
CA VAL A 27 0.30 -13.08 8.99
C VAL A 27 -1.04 -13.65 9.45
N LEU A 28 -2.08 -12.82 9.53
CA LEU A 28 -3.42 -13.23 9.94
C LEU A 28 -4.04 -14.21 8.93
N VAL A 29 -3.94 -13.91 7.63
CA VAL A 29 -4.39 -14.80 6.55
C VAL A 29 -3.62 -16.11 6.60
N LYS A 30 -2.29 -16.05 6.74
CA LYS A 30 -1.44 -17.24 6.86
C LYS A 30 -1.82 -18.11 8.07
N ARG A 31 -2.26 -17.52 9.18
CA ARG A 31 -2.65 -18.25 10.40
C ARG A 31 -4.08 -18.82 10.33
N LYS A 32 -5.05 -18.06 9.82
CA LYS A 32 -6.47 -18.44 9.85
C LYS A 32 -6.97 -19.13 8.59
N ALA A 33 -6.37 -18.85 7.45
CA ALA A 33 -6.76 -19.42 6.16
C ALA A 33 -5.52 -19.77 5.32
N PRO A 34 -4.66 -20.68 5.80
CA PRO A 34 -3.46 -21.10 5.06
C PRO A 34 -3.80 -21.67 3.68
N GLU A 35 -4.99 -22.27 3.52
CA GLU A 35 -5.50 -22.80 2.26
C GLU A 35 -5.73 -21.73 1.19
N TRP A 36 -5.88 -20.46 1.59
CA TRP A 36 -6.04 -19.35 0.65
C TRP A 36 -4.71 -18.92 0.04
N MET A 37 -3.57 -19.17 0.70
CA MET A 37 -2.26 -18.73 0.20
C MET A 37 -1.86 -19.40 -1.13
N GLY A 38 -2.60 -20.43 -1.57
CA GLY A 38 -2.33 -21.16 -2.80
C GLY A 38 -0.98 -21.90 -2.76
N THR A 39 -0.77 -22.77 -3.73
CA THR A 39 0.56 -23.35 -3.98
C THR A 39 1.36 -22.43 -4.89
N VAL A 40 2.69 -22.42 -4.73
CA VAL A 40 3.61 -21.61 -5.54
C VAL A 40 3.31 -21.85 -7.03
N GLY A 41 2.78 -20.83 -7.72
CA GLY A 41 2.44 -20.87 -9.14
C GLY A 41 0.94 -20.88 -9.49
N LYS A 42 0.02 -21.07 -8.52
CA LYS A 42 -1.43 -20.91 -8.71
C LYS A 42 -2.06 -20.22 -7.49
N PRO A 43 -1.92 -18.88 -7.37
CA PRO A 43 -2.64 -18.13 -6.34
C PRO A 43 -4.15 -18.33 -6.53
N ASN A 44 -4.83 -18.72 -5.45
CA ASN A 44 -6.28 -18.92 -5.45
C ASN A 44 -6.97 -17.57 -5.76
N THR A 45 -7.92 -17.57 -6.69
CA THR A 45 -8.67 -16.37 -7.10
C THR A 45 -9.25 -15.61 -5.90
N THR A 46 -9.70 -16.34 -4.87
CA THR A 46 -10.21 -15.76 -3.61
C THR A 46 -9.15 -14.97 -2.85
N TYR A 47 -7.89 -15.43 -2.83
CA TYR A 47 -6.78 -14.72 -2.20
C TYR A 47 -6.38 -13.47 -2.96
N ILE A 48 -6.44 -13.51 -4.29
CA ILE A 48 -6.19 -12.35 -5.17
C ILE A 48 -7.17 -11.22 -4.84
N TYR A 49 -8.47 -11.51 -4.80
CA TYR A 49 -9.49 -10.50 -4.49
C TYR A 49 -9.36 -9.98 -3.07
N ALA A 50 -9.21 -10.86 -2.08
CA ALA A 50 -8.99 -10.45 -0.71
C ALA A 50 -7.77 -9.52 -0.62
N ASN A 51 -6.67 -9.88 -1.28
CA ASN A 51 -5.43 -9.08 -1.29
C ASN A 51 -5.61 -7.70 -1.85
N LEU A 52 -6.38 -7.60 -2.92
CA LEU A 52 -6.70 -6.33 -3.51
C LEU A 52 -7.44 -5.41 -2.53
N PHE A 53 -8.44 -5.94 -1.82
CA PHE A 53 -9.20 -5.16 -0.84
C PHE A 53 -8.37 -4.78 0.38
N TYR A 54 -7.59 -5.72 0.94
CA TYR A 54 -6.83 -5.41 2.15
C TYR A 54 -5.60 -4.55 1.87
N SER A 55 -4.98 -4.66 0.68
CA SER A 55 -3.92 -3.76 0.23
C SER A 55 -4.44 -2.35 -0.03
N PHE A 56 -5.65 -2.21 -0.58
CA PHE A 56 -6.30 -0.90 -0.73
C PHE A 56 -6.55 -0.24 0.63
N GLY A 57 -7.09 -0.98 1.60
CA GLY A 57 -7.31 -0.48 2.95
C GLY A 57 -6.00 -0.09 3.66
N ALA A 58 -4.95 -0.90 3.51
CA ALA A 58 -3.63 -0.59 4.05
C ALA A 58 -3.04 0.67 3.42
N ALA A 59 -3.20 0.83 2.10
CA ALA A 59 -2.77 2.03 1.38
C ALA A 59 -3.52 3.28 1.83
N MET A 60 -4.84 3.19 2.07
CA MET A 60 -5.62 4.29 2.67
C MET A 60 -5.07 4.70 4.04
N ILE A 61 -4.78 3.73 4.91
CA ILE A 61 -4.22 4.02 6.24
C ILE A 61 -2.83 4.68 6.10
N GLY A 62 -2.00 4.20 5.19
CA GLY A 62 -0.69 4.79 4.91
C GLY A 62 -0.77 6.25 4.45
N GLY A 63 -1.67 6.52 3.50
CA GLY A 63 -1.94 7.87 3.00
C GLY A 63 -2.51 8.81 4.06
N PHE A 64 -3.42 8.30 4.90
CA PHE A 64 -3.99 9.04 6.03
C PHE A 64 -2.92 9.44 7.04
N VAL A 65 -2.06 8.50 7.46
CA VAL A 65 -0.97 8.77 8.41
C VAL A 65 0.06 9.75 7.82
N ALA A 66 0.41 9.60 6.54
CA ALA A 66 1.31 10.53 5.86
C ALA A 66 0.75 11.96 5.81
N ALA A 67 -0.55 12.10 5.53
CA ALA A 67 -1.25 13.38 5.54
C ALA A 67 -1.34 13.97 6.96
N LEU A 68 -1.61 13.14 7.98
CA LEU A 68 -1.76 13.57 9.38
C LEU A 68 -0.43 14.08 9.96
N MET A 69 0.70 13.47 9.58
CA MET A 69 2.03 13.88 10.05
C MET A 69 2.67 14.98 9.18
N ALA A 70 2.07 15.33 8.05
CA ALA A 70 2.62 16.31 7.12
C ALA A 70 2.65 17.71 7.75
N PRO A 71 3.81 18.40 7.76
CA PRO A 71 3.91 19.74 8.34
C PRO A 71 3.22 20.82 7.51
N ARG A 72 3.13 20.65 6.19
CA ARG A 72 2.44 21.52 5.22
C ARG A 72 2.00 20.70 4.01
N ALA A 73 0.90 21.10 3.38
CA ALA A 73 0.35 20.42 2.19
C ALA A 73 0.20 18.89 2.38
N PRO A 74 -0.73 18.45 3.25
CA PRO A 74 -0.92 17.03 3.59
C PRO A 74 -1.20 16.14 2.38
N LEU A 75 -1.99 16.65 1.43
CA LEU A 75 -2.32 15.96 0.19
C LEU A 75 -1.11 15.76 -0.72
N ALA A 76 -0.17 16.72 -0.74
CA ALA A 76 1.08 16.59 -1.50
C ALA A 76 1.98 15.47 -0.93
N HIS A 77 2.01 15.29 0.39
CA HIS A 77 2.75 14.21 1.04
C HIS A 77 2.10 12.84 0.79
N ALA A 78 0.77 12.77 0.77
CA ALA A 78 0.05 11.57 0.37
C ALA A 78 0.32 11.21 -1.10
N CYS A 79 0.34 12.19 -2.01
CA CYS A 79 0.72 11.99 -3.41
C CYS A 79 2.19 11.56 -3.58
N ALA A 80 3.11 12.11 -2.78
CA ALA A 80 4.51 11.68 -2.79
C ALA A 80 4.64 10.22 -2.35
N LEU A 81 3.92 9.81 -1.29
CA LEU A 81 3.85 8.41 -0.88
C LEU A 81 3.24 7.53 -1.98
N ALA A 82 2.16 7.98 -2.63
CA ALA A 82 1.54 7.29 -3.76
C ALA A 82 2.53 7.02 -4.90
N GLY A 83 3.36 8.02 -5.24
CA GLY A 83 4.43 7.88 -6.23
C GLY A 83 5.48 6.84 -5.83
N ILE A 84 5.91 6.85 -4.56
CA ILE A 84 6.88 5.86 -4.05
C ILE A 84 6.28 4.45 -4.12
N VAL A 85 5.04 4.27 -3.67
CA VAL A 85 4.33 2.98 -3.71
C VAL A 85 4.15 2.51 -5.15
N PHE A 86 3.84 3.40 -6.09
CA PHE A 86 3.74 3.07 -7.51
C PHE A 86 5.06 2.55 -8.07
N VAL A 87 6.17 3.26 -7.82
CA VAL A 87 7.51 2.85 -8.28
C VAL A 87 7.89 1.49 -7.70
N LEU A 88 7.67 1.27 -6.40
CA LEU A 88 7.92 -0.02 -5.76
C LEU A 88 7.05 -1.14 -6.34
N ALA A 89 5.78 -0.85 -6.66
CA ALA A 89 4.89 -1.83 -7.27
C ALA A 89 5.31 -2.20 -8.70
N VAL A 90 5.77 -1.24 -9.50
CA VAL A 90 6.32 -1.49 -10.84
C VAL A 90 7.59 -2.35 -10.74
N VAL A 91 8.51 -2.00 -9.84
CA VAL A 91 9.73 -2.78 -9.60
C VAL A 91 9.40 -4.21 -9.14
N SER A 92 8.40 -4.37 -8.28
CA SER A 92 7.90 -5.67 -7.82
C SER A 92 7.28 -6.48 -8.97
N ALA A 93 6.49 -5.86 -9.84
CA ALA A 93 5.92 -6.49 -11.02
C ALA A 93 7.01 -7.00 -11.99
N LEU A 94 8.04 -6.18 -12.23
CA LEU A 94 9.19 -6.58 -13.06
C LEU A 94 9.95 -7.77 -12.45
N GLN A 95 10.14 -7.80 -11.13
CA GLN A 95 10.79 -8.93 -10.42
C GLN A 95 9.94 -10.20 -10.39
N ALA A 96 8.61 -10.06 -10.28
CA ALA A 96 7.69 -11.19 -10.25
C ALA A 96 7.59 -11.90 -11.62
N GLY A 97 7.86 -11.19 -12.72
CA GLY A 97 7.87 -11.75 -14.07
C GLY A 97 6.56 -12.49 -14.39
N ASN A 98 6.65 -13.67 -15.00
CA ASN A 98 5.49 -14.51 -15.34
C ASN A 98 4.95 -15.37 -14.19
N LYS A 99 5.45 -15.24 -12.95
CA LYS A 99 4.97 -16.04 -11.80
C LYS A 99 3.57 -15.64 -11.34
N GLN A 100 3.08 -14.47 -11.75
CA GLN A 100 1.74 -13.97 -11.45
C GLN A 100 1.08 -13.41 -12.72
N PRO A 101 -0.27 -13.40 -12.77
CA PRO A 101 -0.98 -12.79 -13.89
C PRO A 101 -0.63 -11.30 -14.02
N ARG A 102 -0.27 -10.83 -15.22
CA ARG A 102 0.09 -9.43 -15.47
C ARG A 102 -1.00 -8.44 -15.04
N TRP A 103 -2.27 -8.81 -15.25
CA TRP A 103 -3.41 -7.98 -14.83
C TRP A 103 -3.46 -7.78 -13.30
N TYR A 104 -3.02 -8.77 -12.52
CA TYR A 104 -3.00 -8.69 -11.05
C TYR A 104 -1.89 -7.76 -10.57
N GLN A 105 -0.71 -7.82 -11.19
CA GLN A 105 0.40 -6.91 -10.90
C GLN A 105 0.02 -5.45 -11.23
N VAL A 106 -0.63 -5.21 -12.37
CA VAL A 106 -1.13 -3.89 -12.75
C VAL A 106 -2.21 -3.40 -11.77
N ALA A 107 -3.14 -4.27 -11.38
CA ALA A 107 -4.18 -3.91 -10.40
C ALA A 107 -3.58 -3.49 -9.06
N LEU A 108 -2.61 -4.25 -8.52
CA LEU A 108 -1.90 -3.88 -7.29
C LEU A 108 -1.13 -2.57 -7.43
N ALA A 109 -0.47 -2.35 -8.58
CA ALA A 109 0.28 -1.13 -8.85
C ALA A 109 -0.60 0.11 -8.92
N VAL A 110 -1.86 -0.01 -9.33
CA VAL A 110 -2.81 1.12 -9.42
C VAL A 110 -3.56 1.33 -8.10
N ILE A 111 -3.92 0.26 -7.42
CA ILE A 111 -4.75 0.31 -6.21
C ILE A 111 -4.00 0.88 -5.01
N GLY A 112 -2.71 0.60 -4.86
CA GLY A 112 -1.90 1.20 -3.81
C GLY A 112 -1.87 2.74 -3.87
N PRO A 113 -1.45 3.35 -4.99
CA PRO A 113 -1.44 4.81 -5.16
C PRO A 113 -2.81 5.45 -4.99
N LEU A 114 -3.86 4.86 -5.58
CA LEU A 114 -5.23 5.36 -5.42
C LEU A 114 -5.68 5.33 -3.96
N GLY A 115 -5.41 4.24 -3.25
CA GLY A 115 -5.71 4.11 -1.82
C GLY A 115 -4.99 5.17 -1.00
N THR A 116 -3.68 5.39 -1.23
CA THR A 116 -2.92 6.43 -0.51
C THR A 116 -3.45 7.84 -0.75
N ILE A 117 -3.86 8.17 -1.97
CA ILE A 117 -4.46 9.48 -2.28
C ILE A 117 -5.80 9.62 -1.56
N PHE A 118 -6.63 8.58 -1.60
CA PHE A 118 -7.95 8.58 -0.95
C PHE A 118 -7.83 8.73 0.58
N GLY A 119 -6.89 8.02 1.20
CA GLY A 119 -6.58 8.16 2.63
C GLY A 119 -6.10 9.56 3.00
N GLY A 120 -5.25 10.16 2.17
CA GLY A 120 -4.80 11.54 2.35
C GLY A 120 -5.93 12.56 2.19
N MET A 121 -6.85 12.33 1.25
CA MET A 121 -8.05 13.14 1.06
C MET A 121 -8.98 13.11 2.27
N VAL A 122 -9.25 11.92 2.82
CA VAL A 122 -10.10 11.77 4.02
C VAL A 122 -9.53 12.58 5.20
N GLN A 123 -8.22 12.54 5.41
CA GLN A 123 -7.58 13.33 6.48
C GLN A 123 -7.60 14.84 6.21
N THR A 124 -7.64 15.26 4.95
CA THR A 124 -7.60 16.69 4.59
C THR A 124 -9.00 17.32 4.57
N LEU A 125 -10.05 16.51 4.33
CA LEU A 125 -11.44 16.95 4.22
C LEU A 125 -12.26 16.77 5.50
N GLY A 126 -11.80 15.94 6.44
CA GLY A 126 -12.41 15.73 7.76
C GLY A 126 -11.79 16.59 8.85
#